data_AF-A0A1I3K716-F1
#
_entry.id   AF-A0A1I3K716-F1
#
_cell.length_a   1.000
_cell.length_b   1.000
_cell.length_c   1.000
_cell.angle_alpha   90.00
_cell.angle_beta   90.00
_cell.angle_gamma   90.00
#
_symmetry.space_group_name_H-M   'P 1'
#
loop_
_entity.id
_entity.type
_entity.pdbx_description
1 polymer ?
#
loop_
_entity_poly.entity_id
_entity_poly.type
_entity_poly.pdbx_seq_one_letter_code
_entity_poly.pdbx_strand_id
1 'polypeptide(L)'
;MLNPVHVDAAVDLAYGALIALSIVLIAVFETTVGLAFGIGVFAAYIVHVVWKMARFDPDWMTRAVEETVEQKVEGVQAQVEETVEQTVGETVEETVDETVEQTVEETVEETVGETVEETVEETVGETVEETVEETVGETVEETVEETVGETVDETVEETFGETVDETVEEVAAQVEETVEQTVEKQVEEVQTQVEKTVEETVGETVEKQVDEVQTKVDAVDERVDRRPREDEVEEMVEESAEGEEEADS
;
A
#
# COMPACT_ATOMS: atom_id res chain seq x y z
N MET A 1 -89.21 -20.17 -40.17
CA MET A 1 -88.70 -21.31 -40.95
C MET A 1 -89.23 -22.57 -40.30
N LEU A 2 -90.15 -23.29 -40.94
CA LEU A 2 -90.69 -24.54 -40.38
C LEU A 2 -89.63 -25.63 -40.57
N ASN A 3 -89.32 -26.36 -39.50
CA ASN A 3 -88.36 -27.46 -39.54
C ASN A 3 -88.83 -28.47 -40.62
N PRO A 4 -88.00 -28.83 -41.62
CA PRO A 4 -88.40 -29.70 -42.73
C PRO A 4 -89.03 -31.02 -42.27
N VAL A 5 -88.61 -31.54 -41.12
CA VAL A 5 -89.19 -32.75 -40.49
C VAL A 5 -90.68 -32.59 -40.15
N HIS A 6 -91.10 -31.40 -39.69
CA HIS A 6 -92.51 -31.15 -39.36
C HIS A 6 -93.39 -30.98 -40.60
N VAL A 7 -92.82 -30.44 -41.68
CA VAL A 7 -93.54 -30.29 -42.96
C VAL A 7 -93.81 -31.66 -43.57
N ASP A 8 -92.81 -32.54 -43.57
CA ASP A 8 -92.95 -33.90 -44.09
C ASP A 8 -93.97 -34.72 -43.30
N ALA A 9 -93.94 -34.65 -41.96
CA ALA A 9 -94.91 -35.33 -41.11
C ALA A 9 -96.36 -34.83 -41.34
N ALA A 10 -96.53 -33.52 -41.57
CA ALA A 10 -97.83 -32.94 -41.86
C ALA A 10 -98.37 -33.38 -43.24
N VAL A 11 -97.48 -33.49 -44.24
CA VAL A 11 -97.84 -33.95 -45.59
C VAL A 11 -98.20 -35.44 -45.59
N ASP A 12 -97.42 -36.28 -44.90
CA ASP A 12 -97.71 -37.71 -44.76
C ASP A 12 -99.06 -37.95 -44.04
N LEU A 13 -99.37 -37.16 -43.00
CA LEU A 13 -100.66 -37.22 -42.31
C LEU A 13 -101.82 -36.79 -43.21
N ALA A 14 -101.62 -35.76 -44.04
CA ALA A 14 -102.62 -35.30 -45.01
C ALA A 14 -102.93 -36.37 -46.06
N TYR A 15 -101.92 -37.04 -46.62
CA TYR A 15 -102.13 -38.17 -47.54
C TYR A 15 -102.86 -39.33 -46.85
N GLY A 16 -102.52 -39.64 -45.59
CA GLY A 16 -103.24 -40.64 -44.80
C GLY A 16 -104.72 -40.30 -44.62
N ALA A 17 -105.05 -39.04 -44.33
CA ALA A 17 -106.42 -38.56 -44.24
C ALA A 17 -107.16 -38.64 -45.58
N LEU A 18 -106.49 -38.33 -46.70
CA LEU A 18 -107.05 -38.44 -48.05
C LEU A 18 -107.31 -39.90 -48.45
N ILE A 19 -106.44 -40.83 -48.06
CA ILE A 19 -106.65 -42.27 -48.28
C ILE A 19 -107.86 -42.75 -47.46
N ALA A 20 -107.98 -42.35 -46.19
CA ALA A 20 -109.14 -42.67 -45.37
C ALA A 20 -110.44 -42.08 -45.96
N LEU A 21 -110.39 -40.84 -46.46
CA LEU A 21 -111.50 -40.21 -47.17
C LEU A 21 -111.89 -40.98 -48.44
N SER A 22 -110.91 -41.49 -49.19
CA SER A 22 -111.15 -42.36 -50.35
C SER A 22 -111.92 -43.62 -49.96
N ILE A 23 -111.53 -44.29 -48.88
CA ILE A 23 -112.22 -45.49 -48.38
C ILE A 23 -113.67 -45.18 -48.00
N VAL A 24 -113.91 -44.04 -47.34
CA VAL A 24 -115.26 -43.58 -46.99
C VAL A 24 -116.10 -43.28 -48.25
N LEU A 25 -115.51 -42.64 -49.26
CA LEU A 25 -116.18 -42.38 -50.54
C LEU A 25 -116.56 -43.67 -51.26
N ILE A 26 -115.70 -44.69 -51.25
CA ILE A 26 -116.02 -46.03 -51.80
C ILE A 26 -117.19 -46.67 -51.03
N ALA A 27 -117.25 -46.48 -49.71
CA ALA A 27 -118.28 -47.11 -48.87
C ALA A 27 -119.66 -46.44 -48.96
N VAL A 28 -119.71 -45.13 -49.27
CA VAL A 28 -120.95 -44.32 -49.22
C VAL A 28 -121.47 -43.95 -50.62
N PHE A 29 -120.60 -43.82 -51.62
CA PHE A 29 -120.95 -43.44 -52.99
C PHE A 29 -120.63 -44.58 -53.99
N GLU A 30 -120.49 -44.24 -55.28
CA GLU A 30 -120.12 -45.21 -56.32
C GLU A 30 -118.66 -45.66 -56.22
N THR A 31 -118.43 -46.97 -56.35
CA THR A 31 -117.10 -47.60 -56.31
C THR A 31 -116.12 -46.98 -57.31
N THR A 32 -116.61 -46.57 -58.49
CA THR A 32 -115.76 -46.00 -59.55
C THR A 32 -115.12 -44.66 -59.14
N VAL A 33 -115.88 -43.79 -58.46
CA VAL A 33 -115.39 -42.46 -58.06
C VAL A 33 -114.38 -42.58 -56.93
N GLY A 34 -114.70 -43.39 -55.92
CA GLY A 34 -113.79 -43.64 -54.81
C GLY A 34 -112.51 -44.34 -55.25
N LEU A 35 -112.59 -45.31 -56.17
CA LEU A 35 -111.42 -45.99 -56.73
C LEU A 35 -110.52 -45.04 -57.54
N ALA A 36 -111.10 -44.22 -58.41
CA ALA A 36 -110.33 -43.25 -59.21
C ALA A 36 -109.62 -42.22 -58.32
N PHE A 37 -110.31 -41.73 -57.28
CA PHE A 37 -109.72 -40.82 -56.30
C PHE A 37 -108.61 -41.51 -55.49
N GLY A 38 -108.83 -42.73 -55.01
CA GLY A 38 -107.83 -43.52 -54.28
C GLY A 38 -106.56 -43.79 -55.09
N ILE A 39 -106.70 -44.19 -56.35
CA ILE A 39 -105.55 -44.41 -57.25
C ILE A 39 -104.77 -43.10 -57.49
N GLY A 40 -105.48 -41.98 -57.68
CA GLY A 40 -104.84 -40.67 -57.84
C GLY A 40 -104.04 -40.23 -56.61
N VAL A 41 -104.63 -40.36 -55.42
CA VAL A 41 -103.95 -40.04 -54.15
C VAL A 41 -102.75 -40.95 -53.93
N PHE A 42 -102.86 -42.24 -54.24
CA PHE A 42 -101.77 -43.20 -54.10
C PHE A 42 -100.62 -42.92 -55.08
N ALA A 43 -100.91 -42.61 -56.34
CA ALA A 43 -99.89 -42.24 -57.32
C ALA A 43 -99.16 -40.94 -56.93
N ALA A 44 -99.90 -39.94 -56.45
CA ALA A 44 -99.32 -38.70 -55.92
C ALA A 44 -98.42 -38.97 -54.70
N TYR A 45 -98.84 -39.88 -53.82
CA TYR A 45 -98.05 -40.30 -52.66
C TYR A 45 -96.73 -40.98 -53.08
N ILE A 46 -96.77 -41.89 -54.07
CA ILE A 46 -95.54 -42.52 -54.59
C ILE A 46 -94.57 -41.47 -55.17
N VAL A 47 -95.07 -40.53 -55.98
CA VAL A 47 -94.23 -39.45 -56.52
C VAL A 47 -93.61 -38.62 -55.40
N HIS A 48 -94.38 -38.31 -54.36
CA HIS A 48 -93.88 -37.60 -53.18
C HIS A 48 -92.78 -38.38 -52.45
N VAL A 49 -92.96 -39.69 -52.23
CA VAL A 49 -91.97 -40.54 -51.55
C VAL A 49 -90.68 -40.68 -52.38
N VAL A 50 -90.80 -40.87 -53.70
CA VAL A 50 -89.62 -40.93 -54.59
C VAL A 50 -88.88 -39.60 -54.60
N TRP A 51 -89.59 -38.48 -54.65
CA TRP A 51 -88.98 -37.16 -54.55
C TRP A 51 -88.31 -36.91 -53.19
N LYS A 52 -88.93 -37.39 -52.10
CA LYS A 52 -88.37 -37.34 -50.75
C LYS A 52 -87.09 -38.17 -50.66
N MET A 53 -87.07 -39.40 -51.19
CA MET A 53 -85.84 -40.21 -51.23
C MET A 53 -84.73 -39.57 -52.07
N ALA A 54 -85.06 -39.02 -53.25
CA ALA A 54 -84.06 -38.33 -54.10
C ALA A 54 -83.51 -37.05 -53.46
N ARG A 55 -84.28 -36.37 -52.62
CA ARG A 55 -83.80 -35.21 -51.84
C ARG A 55 -82.84 -35.62 -50.72
N PHE A 56 -82.99 -36.82 -50.16
CA PHE A 56 -82.13 -37.33 -49.09
C PHE A 56 -81.03 -38.27 -49.62
N ASP A 57 -80.52 -38.03 -50.83
CA ASP A 57 -79.37 -38.77 -51.34
C ASP A 57 -78.16 -38.58 -50.38
N PRO A 58 -77.54 -39.65 -49.85
CA PRO A 58 -76.48 -39.55 -48.85
C PRO A 58 -75.26 -38.76 -49.32
N ASP A 59 -74.94 -38.82 -50.61
CA ASP A 59 -73.70 -38.28 -51.18
C ASP A 59 -73.63 -36.75 -51.19
N TRP A 60 -74.76 -36.03 -51.24
CA TRP A 60 -74.71 -34.56 -51.25
C TRP A 60 -74.56 -33.99 -49.84
N MET A 61 -75.15 -34.64 -48.82
CA MET A 61 -75.02 -34.23 -47.43
C MET A 61 -73.62 -34.54 -46.89
N THR A 62 -73.02 -35.68 -47.28
CA THR A 62 -71.64 -36.00 -46.89
C THR A 62 -70.64 -35.02 -47.50
N ARG A 63 -70.75 -34.72 -48.80
CA ARG A 63 -69.87 -33.73 -49.47
C ARG A 63 -70.00 -32.33 -48.89
N ALA A 64 -71.24 -31.87 -48.64
CA ALA A 64 -71.43 -30.53 -48.06
C ALA A 64 -70.84 -30.42 -46.64
N VAL A 65 -70.95 -31.49 -45.83
CA VAL A 65 -70.33 -31.55 -44.50
C VAL A 65 -68.81 -31.65 -44.62
N GLU A 66 -68.30 -32.46 -45.53
CA GLU A 66 -66.87 -32.63 -45.80
C GLU A 66 -66.24 -31.29 -46.21
N GLU A 67 -66.79 -30.59 -47.20
CA GLU A 67 -66.32 -29.26 -47.63
C GLU A 67 -66.40 -28.22 -46.49
N THR A 68 -67.47 -28.25 -45.68
CA THR A 68 -67.61 -27.34 -44.54
C THR A 68 -66.59 -27.65 -43.44
N VAL A 69 -66.30 -28.93 -43.21
CA VAL A 69 -65.32 -29.37 -42.22
C VAL A 69 -63.91 -29.05 -42.71
N GLU A 70 -63.55 -29.35 -43.95
CA GLU A 70 -62.25 -28.99 -44.53
C GLU A 70 -62.00 -27.48 -44.43
N GLN A 71 -62.95 -26.66 -44.89
CA GLN A 71 -62.82 -25.20 -44.80
C GLN A 71 -62.66 -24.71 -43.35
N LYS A 72 -63.39 -25.32 -42.41
CA LYS A 72 -63.30 -24.94 -41.00
C LYS A 72 -62.00 -25.41 -40.36
N VAL A 73 -61.49 -26.57 -40.74
CA VAL A 73 -60.21 -27.12 -40.28
C VAL A 73 -59.06 -26.27 -40.81
N GLU A 74 -59.06 -25.91 -42.10
CA GLU A 74 -58.07 -25.01 -42.68
C GLU A 74 -58.07 -23.64 -41.98
N GLY A 75 -59.25 -23.07 -41.74
CA GLY A 75 -59.38 -21.80 -41.02
C GLY A 75 -58.86 -21.87 -39.58
N VAL A 76 -59.14 -22.97 -38.87
CA VAL A 76 -58.62 -23.18 -37.50
C VAL A 76 -57.11 -23.40 -37.53
N GLN A 77 -56.59 -24.16 -38.50
CA GLN A 77 -55.17 -24.45 -38.62
C GLN A 77 -54.39 -23.16 -38.88
N ALA A 78 -54.83 -22.34 -39.84
CA ALA A 78 -54.21 -21.04 -40.12
C ALA A 78 -54.25 -20.11 -38.90
N GLN A 79 -55.37 -20.08 -38.17
CA GLN A 79 -55.49 -19.24 -36.97
C GLN A 79 -54.56 -19.73 -35.85
N VAL A 80 -54.42 -21.04 -35.67
CA VAL A 80 -53.50 -21.62 -34.67
C VAL A 80 -52.05 -21.34 -35.05
N GLU A 81 -51.69 -21.49 -36.32
CA GLU A 81 -50.33 -21.24 -36.81
C GLU A 81 -49.95 -19.76 -36.60
N GLU A 82 -50.82 -18.82 -37.00
CA GLU A 82 -50.60 -17.38 -36.78
C GLU A 82 -50.50 -17.04 -35.28
N THR A 83 -51.39 -17.60 -34.44
CA THR A 83 -51.39 -17.34 -33.00
C THR A 83 -50.13 -17.88 -32.34
N VAL A 84 -49.68 -19.07 -32.72
CA VAL A 84 -48.46 -19.68 -32.18
C VAL A 84 -47.23 -18.91 -32.64
N GLU A 85 -47.14 -18.56 -33.92
CA GLU A 85 -45.98 -17.85 -34.46
C GLU A 85 -45.84 -16.44 -33.84
N GLN A 86 -46.93 -15.67 -33.76
CA GLN A 86 -46.89 -14.35 -33.12
C GLN A 86 -46.72 -14.47 -31.60
N THR A 87 -47.60 -15.21 -30.94
CA THR A 87 -47.63 -15.18 -29.47
C THR A 87 -46.45 -15.95 -28.88
N VAL A 88 -46.17 -17.16 -29.37
CA VAL A 88 -45.09 -17.98 -28.80
C VAL A 88 -43.75 -17.55 -29.39
N GLY A 89 -43.66 -17.28 -30.69
CA GLY A 89 -42.43 -16.82 -31.32
C GLY A 89 -41.93 -15.50 -30.70
N GLU A 90 -42.74 -14.44 -30.74
CA GLU A 90 -42.31 -13.13 -30.22
C GLU A 90 -42.11 -13.17 -28.71
N THR A 91 -43.00 -13.81 -27.93
CA THR A 91 -42.81 -13.85 -26.47
C THR A 91 -41.56 -14.64 -26.09
N VAL A 92 -41.27 -15.76 -26.76
CA VAL A 92 -40.07 -16.55 -26.45
C VAL A 92 -38.82 -15.82 -26.91
N GLU A 93 -38.81 -15.23 -28.10
CA GLU A 93 -37.66 -14.46 -28.59
C GLU A 93 -37.39 -13.26 -27.67
N GLU A 94 -38.40 -12.43 -27.39
CA GLU A 94 -38.25 -11.26 -26.51
C GLU A 94 -37.84 -11.67 -25.09
N THR A 95 -38.53 -12.65 -24.48
CA THR A 95 -38.22 -13.05 -23.10
C THR A 95 -36.84 -13.71 -23.00
N VAL A 96 -36.46 -14.55 -23.96
CA VAL A 96 -35.18 -15.25 -23.92
C VAL A 96 -34.04 -14.30 -24.23
N ASP A 97 -34.13 -13.45 -25.26
CA ASP A 97 -33.10 -12.46 -25.54
C ASP A 97 -32.95 -11.48 -24.37
N GLU A 98 -34.03 -10.86 -23.87
CA GLU A 98 -33.91 -9.91 -22.75
C GLU A 98 -33.37 -10.56 -21.48
N THR A 99 -33.86 -11.77 -21.14
CA THR A 99 -33.41 -12.45 -19.91
C THR A 99 -31.98 -12.91 -20.03
N VAL A 100 -31.59 -13.49 -21.17
CA VAL A 100 -30.22 -13.98 -21.37
C VAL A 100 -29.25 -12.82 -21.47
N GLU A 101 -29.56 -11.78 -22.24
CA GLU A 101 -28.69 -10.62 -22.39
C GLU A 101 -28.50 -9.91 -21.06
N GLN A 102 -29.58 -9.57 -20.34
CA GLN A 102 -29.47 -8.91 -19.03
C GLN A 102 -28.80 -9.81 -17.99
N THR A 103 -29.18 -11.08 -17.87
CA THR A 103 -28.59 -11.96 -16.84
C THR A 103 -27.12 -12.21 -17.12
N VAL A 104 -26.73 -12.44 -18.37
CA VAL A 104 -25.34 -12.70 -18.73
C VAL A 104 -24.50 -11.44 -18.60
N GLU A 105 -24.98 -10.29 -19.08
CA GLU A 105 -24.26 -9.02 -18.96
C GLU A 105 -24.07 -8.64 -17.49
N GLU A 106 -25.14 -8.64 -16.68
CA GLU A 106 -25.08 -8.30 -15.26
C GLU A 106 -24.21 -9.29 -14.48
N THR A 107 -24.35 -10.60 -14.71
CA THR A 107 -23.51 -11.60 -14.01
C THR A 107 -22.05 -11.48 -14.41
N VAL A 108 -21.75 -11.24 -15.68
CA VAL A 108 -20.35 -11.12 -16.15
C VAL A 108 -19.74 -9.82 -15.64
N GLU A 109 -20.44 -8.70 -15.75
CA GLU A 109 -19.91 -7.40 -15.35
C GLU A 109 -19.72 -7.33 -13.83
N GLU A 110 -20.71 -7.75 -13.05
CA GLU A 110 -20.63 -7.71 -11.58
C GLU A 110 -19.66 -8.78 -11.06
N THR A 111 -19.85 -10.06 -11.44
CA THR A 111 -19.03 -11.13 -10.85
C THR A 111 -17.61 -11.13 -11.38
N VAL A 112 -17.41 -11.00 -12.70
CA VAL A 112 -16.06 -11.07 -13.28
C VAL A 112 -15.34 -9.74 -13.14
N GLY A 113 -16.03 -8.62 -13.33
CA GLY A 113 -15.46 -7.28 -13.15
C GLY A 113 -14.99 -7.07 -11.72
N GLU A 114 -15.88 -7.17 -10.73
CA GLU A 114 -15.52 -6.92 -9.33
C GLU A 114 -14.50 -7.95 -8.82
N THR A 115 -14.66 -9.25 -9.11
CA THR A 115 -13.70 -10.25 -8.62
C THR A 115 -12.31 -10.03 -9.21
N VAL A 116 -12.20 -9.67 -10.49
CA VAL A 116 -10.90 -9.41 -11.12
C VAL A 116 -10.29 -8.13 -10.58
N GLU A 117 -11.08 -7.07 -10.43
CA GLU A 117 -10.60 -5.79 -9.90
C GLU A 117 -10.13 -5.93 -8.44
N GLU A 118 -10.94 -6.55 -7.58
CA GLU A 118 -10.60 -6.81 -6.18
C GLU A 118 -9.39 -7.74 -6.06
N THR A 119 -9.34 -8.84 -6.83
CA THR A 119 -8.18 -9.76 -6.78
C THR A 119 -6.90 -9.07 -7.25
N VAL A 120 -6.97 -8.24 -8.30
CA VAL A 120 -5.79 -7.53 -8.81
C VAL A 120 -5.35 -6.44 -7.85
N GLU A 121 -6.28 -5.66 -7.30
CA GLU A 121 -5.95 -4.58 -6.38
C GLU A 121 -5.39 -5.12 -5.06
N GLU A 122 -6.05 -6.13 -4.46
CA GLU A 122 -5.58 -6.75 -3.21
C GLU A 122 -4.28 -7.52 -3.44
N THR A 123 -4.27 -8.47 -4.39
CA THR A 123 -3.11 -9.36 -4.54
C THR A 123 -1.91 -8.62 -5.11
N VAL A 124 -2.08 -7.81 -6.15
CA VAL A 124 -0.93 -7.14 -6.79
C VAL A 124 -0.55 -5.88 -6.01
N GLY A 125 -1.53 -5.11 -5.53
CA GLY A 125 -1.27 -3.91 -4.73
C GLY A 125 -0.53 -4.26 -3.44
N GLU A 126 -1.13 -5.10 -2.59
CA GLU A 126 -0.52 -5.44 -1.30
C GLU A 126 0.79 -6.22 -1.46
N THR A 127 0.86 -7.22 -2.37
CA THR A 127 2.11 -7.98 -2.53
C THR A 127 3.25 -7.09 -3.03
N VAL A 128 2.98 -6.17 -3.97
CA VAL A 128 4.03 -5.28 -4.49
C VAL A 128 4.43 -4.25 -3.43
N GLU A 129 3.48 -3.68 -2.72
CA GLU A 129 3.76 -2.70 -1.67
C GLU A 129 4.54 -3.35 -0.52
N GLU A 130 4.09 -4.49 -0.01
CA GLU A 130 4.78 -5.26 1.04
C GLU A 130 6.16 -5.72 0.59
N THR A 131 6.31 -6.26 -0.62
CA THR A 131 7.62 -6.70 -1.13
C THR A 131 8.58 -5.52 -1.30
N VAL A 132 8.09 -4.37 -1.78
CA VAL A 132 8.94 -3.19 -1.96
C VAL A 132 9.32 -2.60 -0.61
N GLU A 133 8.37 -2.45 0.31
CA GLU A 133 8.62 -1.87 1.62
C GLU A 133 9.54 -2.75 2.46
N GLU A 134 9.27 -4.05 2.55
CA GLU A 134 10.09 -4.99 3.31
C GLU A 134 11.45 -5.22 2.62
N THR A 135 11.46 -5.63 1.35
CA THR A 135 12.72 -6.02 0.71
C THR A 135 13.59 -4.82 0.39
N VAL A 136 13.04 -3.75 -0.20
CA VAL A 136 13.86 -2.59 -0.59
C VAL A 136 14.10 -1.68 0.61
N GLY A 137 13.11 -1.47 1.48
CA GLY A 137 13.28 -0.68 2.70
C GLY A 137 14.34 -1.29 3.61
N GLU A 138 14.17 -2.54 4.05
CA GLU A 138 15.14 -3.18 4.95
C GLU A 138 16.50 -3.36 4.30
N THR A 139 16.58 -3.80 3.03
CA THR A 139 17.89 -3.97 2.39
C THR A 139 18.63 -2.64 2.25
N VAL A 140 17.94 -1.55 1.92
CA VAL A 140 18.58 -0.23 1.79
C VAL A 140 18.97 0.31 3.16
N GLU A 141 18.12 0.17 4.16
CA GLU A 141 18.42 0.63 5.52
C GLU A 141 19.59 -0.15 6.10
N GLU A 142 19.57 -1.49 6.05
CA GLU A 142 20.65 -2.36 6.52
C GLU A 142 21.95 -2.12 5.75
N THR A 143 21.90 -2.03 4.41
CA THR A 143 23.11 -1.76 3.61
C THR A 143 23.67 -0.37 3.91
N VAL A 144 22.84 0.65 4.07
CA VAL A 144 23.31 2.01 4.36
C VAL A 144 23.86 2.10 5.77
N GLU A 145 23.18 1.53 6.76
CA GLU A 145 23.59 1.57 8.15
C GLU A 145 24.88 0.77 8.38
N GLU A 146 24.97 -0.46 7.84
CA GLU A 146 26.17 -1.31 7.95
C GLU A 146 27.32 -0.70 7.13
N THR A 147 27.11 -0.46 5.83
CA THR A 147 28.23 -0.03 4.98
C THR A 147 28.67 1.40 5.28
N VAL A 148 27.74 2.35 5.44
CA VAL A 148 28.12 3.76 5.67
C VAL A 148 28.49 3.97 7.13
N GLY A 149 27.76 3.38 8.08
CA GLY A 149 28.09 3.46 9.50
C GLY A 149 29.46 2.88 9.80
N GLU A 150 29.68 1.59 9.51
CA GLU A 150 30.98 0.96 9.81
C GLU A 150 32.11 1.59 9.00
N THR A 151 31.95 1.84 7.70
CA THR A 151 33.07 2.40 6.92
C THR A 151 33.42 3.82 7.38
N VAL A 152 32.44 4.66 7.76
CA VAL A 152 32.71 6.02 8.23
C VAL A 152 33.29 6.00 9.63
N ASP A 153 32.73 5.23 10.56
CA ASP A 153 33.28 5.11 11.91
C ASP A 153 34.70 4.53 11.88
N GLU A 154 34.94 3.45 11.14
CA GLU A 154 36.26 2.82 11.03
C GLU A 154 37.27 3.73 10.33
N THR A 155 36.87 4.43 9.25
CA THR A 155 37.76 5.40 8.59
C THR A 155 38.07 6.58 9.50
N VAL A 156 37.09 7.12 10.23
CA VAL A 156 37.31 8.25 11.14
C VAL A 156 38.18 7.83 12.32
N GLU A 157 37.89 6.69 12.95
CA GLU A 157 38.65 6.22 14.10
C GLU A 157 40.10 5.87 13.71
N GLU A 158 40.30 5.16 12.61
CA GLU A 158 41.65 4.80 12.15
C GLU A 158 42.41 6.04 11.63
N THR A 159 41.87 6.75 10.64
CA THR A 159 42.64 7.83 10.02
C THR A 159 42.71 9.10 10.84
N PHE A 160 41.62 9.55 11.48
CA PHE A 160 41.70 10.75 12.33
C PHE A 160 42.30 10.44 13.69
N GLY A 161 41.98 9.29 14.30
CA GLY A 161 42.58 8.89 15.58
C GLY A 161 44.09 8.77 15.49
N GLU A 162 44.60 7.90 14.60
CA GLU A 162 46.04 7.71 14.48
C GLU A 162 46.76 8.98 14.01
N THR A 163 46.22 9.71 13.02
CA THR A 163 46.90 10.94 12.54
C THR A 163 46.95 12.00 13.64
N VAL A 164 45.90 12.16 14.45
CA VAL A 164 45.87 13.15 15.53
C VAL A 164 46.79 12.72 16.67
N ASP A 165 46.76 11.46 17.10
CA ASP A 165 47.68 10.98 18.14
C ASP A 165 49.15 11.09 17.70
N GLU A 166 49.48 10.70 16.46
CA GLU A 166 50.84 10.77 15.93
C GLU A 166 51.32 12.23 15.77
N THR A 167 50.45 13.14 15.30
CA THR A 167 50.80 14.58 15.24
C THR A 167 50.92 15.21 16.62
N VAL A 168 50.11 14.80 17.60
CA VAL A 168 50.22 15.30 18.98
C VAL A 168 51.51 14.80 19.63
N GLU A 169 51.89 13.53 19.44
CA GLU A 169 53.17 13.00 19.92
C GLU A 169 54.36 13.72 19.26
N GLU A 170 54.33 13.93 17.93
CA GLU A 170 55.41 14.63 17.23
C GLU A 170 55.55 16.08 17.69
N VAL A 171 54.43 16.79 17.89
CA VAL A 171 54.44 18.15 18.42
C VAL A 171 54.94 18.18 19.85
N ALA A 172 54.53 17.22 20.69
CA ALA A 172 55.01 17.12 22.07
C ALA A 172 56.53 16.90 22.12
N ALA A 173 57.06 16.00 21.29
CA ALA A 173 58.49 15.73 21.18
C ALA A 173 59.27 16.97 20.70
N GLN A 174 58.76 17.68 19.68
CA GLN A 174 59.38 18.92 19.20
C GLN A 174 59.37 20.02 20.26
N VAL A 175 58.30 20.12 21.05
CA VAL A 175 58.22 21.07 22.17
C VAL A 175 59.24 20.71 23.24
N GLU A 176 59.35 19.44 23.60
CA GLU A 176 60.34 18.97 24.60
C GLU A 176 61.77 19.30 24.16
N GLU A 177 62.14 18.97 22.92
CA GLU A 177 63.47 19.28 22.37
C GLU A 177 63.74 20.80 22.34
N THR A 178 62.77 21.59 21.90
CA THR A 178 62.92 23.06 21.82
C THR A 178 63.07 23.66 23.21
N VAL A 179 62.31 23.16 24.19
CA VAL A 179 62.40 23.60 25.58
C VAL A 179 63.75 23.23 26.16
N GLU A 180 64.21 21.99 25.97
CA GLU A 180 65.51 21.52 26.46
C GLU A 180 66.65 22.38 25.89
N GLN A 181 66.72 22.56 24.57
CA GLN A 181 67.74 23.39 23.92
C GLN A 181 67.70 24.86 24.37
N THR A 182 66.49 25.43 24.52
CA THR A 182 66.35 26.83 24.94
C THR A 182 66.77 27.00 26.39
N VAL A 183 66.40 26.06 27.26
CA VAL A 183 66.75 26.08 28.69
C VAL A 183 68.25 25.87 28.86
N GLU A 184 68.86 24.89 28.18
CA GLU A 184 70.30 24.67 28.24
C GLU A 184 71.07 25.92 27.80
N LYS A 185 70.70 26.51 26.67
CA LYS A 185 71.34 27.72 26.16
C LYS A 185 71.19 28.91 27.12
N GLN A 186 70.00 29.11 27.69
CA GLN A 186 69.77 30.15 28.70
C GLN A 186 70.62 29.90 29.95
N VAL A 187 70.73 28.65 30.40
CA VAL A 187 71.54 28.29 31.57
C VAL A 187 73.02 28.53 31.30
N GLU A 188 73.56 28.15 30.14
CA GLU A 188 74.93 28.45 29.74
C GLU A 188 75.19 29.97 29.68
N GLU A 189 74.28 30.73 29.07
CA GLU A 189 74.41 32.18 28.97
C GLU A 189 74.38 32.82 30.36
N VAL A 190 73.48 32.37 31.25
CA VAL A 190 73.45 32.81 32.65
C VAL A 190 74.74 32.43 33.38
N GLN A 191 75.26 31.22 33.20
CA GLN A 191 76.51 30.80 33.84
C GLN A 191 77.69 31.69 33.42
N THR A 192 77.83 31.98 32.14
CA THR A 192 78.90 32.87 31.64
C THR A 192 78.76 34.31 32.13
N GLN A 193 77.54 34.83 32.20
CA GLN A 193 77.26 36.15 32.80
C GLN A 193 77.61 36.18 34.28
N VAL A 194 77.25 35.12 35.02
CA VAL A 194 77.56 34.97 36.45
C VAL A 194 79.06 34.88 36.65
N GLU A 195 79.77 34.05 35.89
CA GLU A 195 81.22 33.89 35.97
C GLU A 195 81.93 35.22 35.73
N LYS A 196 81.57 35.94 34.65
CA LYS A 196 82.13 37.26 34.37
C LYS A 196 81.84 38.27 35.49
N THR A 197 80.60 38.30 36.01
CA THR A 197 80.22 39.22 37.09
C THR A 197 80.97 38.91 38.38
N VAL A 198 81.17 37.62 38.69
CA VAL A 198 81.96 37.18 39.84
C VAL A 198 83.41 37.57 39.65
N GLU A 199 83.99 37.34 38.47
CA GLU A 199 85.38 37.69 38.19
C GLU A 199 85.63 39.20 38.29
N GLU A 200 84.79 40.04 37.66
CA GLU A 200 84.90 41.50 37.78
C GLU A 200 84.62 41.95 39.22
N THR A 201 83.45 41.63 39.78
CA THR A 201 83.02 42.23 41.06
C THR A 201 83.79 41.67 42.25
N VAL A 202 83.91 40.34 42.32
CA VAL A 202 84.59 39.67 43.44
C VAL A 202 86.09 39.80 43.28
N GLY A 203 86.64 39.67 42.07
CA GLY A 203 88.06 39.90 41.80
C GLY A 203 88.49 41.30 42.22
N GLU A 204 87.83 42.35 41.72
CA GLU A 204 88.17 43.73 42.10
C GLU A 204 87.99 44.01 43.60
N THR A 205 86.95 43.45 44.22
CA THR A 205 86.71 43.64 45.66
C THR A 205 87.77 42.93 46.50
N VAL A 206 88.15 41.71 46.12
CA VAL A 206 89.17 40.93 46.82
C VAL A 206 90.53 41.57 46.65
N GLU A 207 90.93 41.96 45.44
CA GLU A 207 92.19 42.68 45.20
C GLU A 207 92.26 43.95 46.05
N LYS A 208 91.21 44.77 46.05
CA LYS A 208 91.16 45.99 46.86
C LYS A 208 91.27 45.71 48.37
N GLN A 209 90.63 44.64 48.87
CA GLN A 209 90.76 44.26 50.27
C GLN A 209 92.15 43.70 50.59
N VAL A 210 92.77 42.95 49.69
CA VAL A 210 94.13 42.41 49.85
C VAL A 210 95.15 43.55 49.84
N ASP A 211 95.01 44.54 48.97
CA ASP A 211 95.84 45.75 48.95
C ASP A 211 95.68 46.57 50.25
N GLU A 212 94.44 46.73 50.74
CA GLU A 212 94.20 47.40 52.02
C GLU A 212 94.81 46.61 53.20
N VAL A 213 94.77 45.28 53.15
CA VAL A 213 95.42 44.44 54.16
C VAL A 213 96.94 44.54 54.07
N GLN A 214 97.53 44.53 52.86
CA GLN A 214 98.97 44.69 52.66
C GLN A 214 99.48 46.03 53.19
N THR A 215 98.80 47.14 52.87
CA THR A 215 99.18 48.46 53.42
C THR A 215 99.08 48.52 54.94
N LYS A 216 98.11 47.82 55.56
CA LYS A 216 98.05 47.68 57.02
C LYS A 216 99.19 46.83 57.57
N VAL A 217 99.60 45.77 56.87
CA VAL A 217 100.76 44.95 57.25
C VAL A 217 102.06 45.73 57.15
N ASP A 218 102.27 46.50 56.08
CA ASP A 218 103.44 47.36 55.92
C ASP A 218 103.49 48.46 57.01
N ALA A 219 102.34 49.04 57.37
CA ALA A 219 102.24 50.00 58.47
C ALA A 219 102.49 49.36 59.86
N VAL A 220 102.24 48.06 60.00
CA VAL A 220 102.60 47.30 61.21
C VAL A 220 104.11 46.99 61.20
N ASP A 221 104.69 46.65 60.06
CA ASP A 221 106.12 46.41 59.90
C ASP A 221 106.96 47.66 60.24
N GLU A 222 106.54 48.83 59.75
CA GLU A 222 107.18 50.12 60.09
C GLU A 222 107.01 50.50 61.59
N ARG A 223 106.01 49.93 62.27
CA ARG A 223 105.82 50.09 63.73
C ARG A 223 106.74 49.17 64.53
N VAL A 224 107.10 48.01 63.98
CA VAL A 224 108.01 47.05 64.63
C VAL A 224 109.46 47.55 64.58
N ASP A 225 109.87 48.24 63.51
CA ASP A 225 111.22 48.83 63.38
C ASP A 225 111.49 50.05 64.28
N ARG A 226 110.44 50.65 64.89
CA ARG A 226 110.58 51.77 65.85
C ARG A 226 110.75 51.33 67.31
N ARG A 227 111.00 50.06 67.62
CA ARG A 227 111.37 49.65 68.98
C ARG A 227 112.75 50.23 69.35
N PRO A 228 112.87 51.02 70.44
CA PRO A 228 114.17 51.39 70.97
C PRO A 228 114.94 50.15 71.43
N ARG A 229 116.25 50.11 71.21
CA ARG A 229 117.15 49.09 71.76
C ARG A 229 117.14 49.21 73.29
N GLU A 230 116.78 48.13 73.97
CA GLU A 230 116.85 47.99 75.43
C GLU A 230 118.32 47.94 75.85
N ASP A 231 118.95 49.08 76.15
CA ASP A 231 120.22 49.14 76.94
C ASP A 231 120.48 50.52 77.59
N GLU A 232 119.51 51.46 77.60
CA GLU A 232 119.68 52.81 78.20
C GLU A 232 118.45 53.27 79.02
N VAL A 233 117.84 52.40 79.85
CA VAL A 233 116.81 52.85 80.82
C VAL A 233 116.84 52.02 82.12
N GLU A 234 117.93 52.10 82.87
CA GLU A 234 117.89 51.78 84.32
C GLU A 234 118.92 52.61 85.12
N GLU A 235 119.10 53.87 84.70
CA GLU A 235 119.48 54.97 85.59
C GLU A 235 118.21 55.82 85.71
N MET A 236 117.74 56.11 86.93
CA MET A 236 116.52 56.87 87.28
C MET A 236 115.25 56.09 87.67
N VAL A 237 115.38 55.03 88.47
CA VAL A 237 114.38 54.61 89.49
C VAL A 237 115.25 53.98 90.59
N GLU A 238 115.76 54.63 91.63
CA GLU A 238 115.08 55.33 92.72
C GLU A 238 116.11 56.22 93.48
N GLU A 239 116.10 57.53 93.25
CA GLU A 239 116.62 58.53 94.21
C GLU A 239 115.62 59.68 94.24
N SER A 240 114.49 59.48 94.92
CA SER A 240 113.65 60.54 95.51
C SER A 240 112.42 59.91 96.16
N ALA A 241 112.59 59.34 97.35
CA ALA A 241 111.58 59.40 98.42
C ALA A 241 112.15 58.78 99.71
N GLU A 242 113.16 59.41 100.31
CA GLU A 242 113.35 59.31 101.77
C GLU A 242 112.69 60.52 102.43
N GLY A 243 111.79 60.27 103.39
CA GLY A 243 111.49 61.19 104.48
C GLY A 243 110.02 61.55 104.69
N GLU A 244 109.35 60.81 105.59
CA GLU A 244 108.55 61.27 106.76
C GLU A 244 107.73 60.06 107.27
N GLU A 245 108.30 59.18 108.11
CA GLU A 245 108.36 59.17 109.59
C GLU A 245 107.12 58.63 110.33
N GLU A 246 107.37 57.57 111.11
CA GLU A 246 106.81 57.18 112.42
C GLU A 246 105.33 56.73 112.55
N ALA A 247 105.12 55.43 112.85
CA ALA A 247 104.16 54.95 113.86
C ALA A 247 104.33 53.45 114.23
N ASP A 248 104.63 53.24 115.52
CA ASP A 248 104.12 52.19 116.43
C ASP A 248 104.81 50.81 116.56
N SER A 249 105.51 50.71 117.71
CA SER A 249 105.71 49.59 118.66
C SER A 249 106.62 48.41 118.34
#